data_AF-A0A945CL44-F1
#
_entry.id   AF-A0A945CL44-F1
#
_cell.length_a   1.000
_cell.length_b   1.000
_cell.length_c   1.000
_cell.angle_alpha   90.00
_cell.angle_beta   90.00
_cell.angle_gamma   90.00
#
_symmetry.space_group_name_H-M   'P 1'
#
loop_
_entity.id
_entity.type
_entity.pdbx_description
1 polymer ?
#
loop_
_entity_poly.entity_id
_entity_poly.type
_entity_poly.pdbx_seq_one_letter_code
_entity_poly.pdbx_strand_id
1 'polypeptide(L)'
;MERLRDIDNRSLVIGFLLGISLVLAIAVGVMGYHQVSAENPVQNTEGEGEEDLLIAPLTSEIPDYAEQMRLREQVERKLEKKVQSLIDQIIGRDRSRVRIHAALTFGREEVQVRRLNIALSVDQTKVVLDRHRYEYIEEARTAEEIERLSQLAIQAAGFDERRGDQIVVYAMPYDKTQELKARMDAEQGEKKKFWGIILLTPVALVTLLMLRWLLKRRFLSELREIIHRRQNKIAFFLSAGVFLCAYGLGWLGESLSWGEIGFLPGLFLLIVGGYGIFQVSGAESNREDREDS
;
A
#
# COMPACT_ATOMS: atom_id res chain seq x y z
N MET A 1 13.35 -28.83 47.58
CA MET A 1 13.26 -27.59 46.79
C MET A 1 14.47 -26.67 47.07
N GLU A 2 15.71 -27.13 46.82
CA GLU A 2 16.93 -26.33 47.15
C GLU A 2 17.84 -26.02 45.95
N ARG A 3 17.53 -26.51 44.73
CA ARG A 3 18.43 -26.37 43.56
C ARG A 3 18.27 -25.10 42.71
N LEU A 4 17.37 -24.18 43.06
CA LEU A 4 17.11 -22.98 42.26
C LEU A 4 17.71 -21.69 42.86
N ARG A 5 18.43 -21.78 43.98
CA ARG A 5 18.88 -20.60 44.74
C ARG A 5 20.20 -19.98 44.24
N ASP A 6 20.86 -20.58 43.24
CA ASP A 6 22.20 -20.18 42.77
C ASP A 6 22.18 -19.60 41.34
N ILE A 7 21.02 -19.14 40.87
CA ILE A 7 20.90 -18.46 39.57
C ILE A 7 21.36 -17.02 39.74
N ASP A 8 22.46 -16.70 39.09
CA ASP A 8 23.06 -15.37 39.15
C ASP A 8 22.20 -14.36 38.37
N ASN A 9 21.60 -13.38 39.06
CA ASN A 9 20.67 -12.41 38.47
C ASN A 9 21.27 -11.66 37.25
N ARG A 10 22.60 -11.55 37.18
CA ARG A 10 23.33 -10.96 36.06
C ARG A 10 23.14 -11.72 34.75
N SER A 11 23.06 -13.05 34.81
CA SER A 11 22.85 -13.90 33.62
C SER A 11 21.44 -13.74 33.03
N LEU A 12 20.45 -13.50 33.89
CA LEU A 12 19.07 -13.20 33.49
C LEU A 12 18.98 -11.85 32.76
N VAL A 13 19.66 -10.83 33.27
CA VAL A 13 19.69 -9.48 32.66
C VAL A 13 20.36 -9.51 31.29
N ILE A 14 21.41 -10.32 31.11
CA ILE A 14 22.11 -10.44 29.82
C ILE A 14 21.27 -11.16 28.78
N GLY A 15 20.58 -12.24 29.16
CA GLY A 15 19.63 -12.94 28.29
C GLY A 15 18.49 -12.02 27.84
N PHE A 16 17.98 -11.20 28.75
CA PHE A 16 16.95 -10.20 28.46
C PHE A 16 17.42 -9.11 27.49
N LEU A 17 18.63 -8.56 27.70
CA LEU A 17 19.20 -7.53 26.82
C LEU A 17 19.51 -8.06 25.41
N LEU A 18 19.99 -9.31 25.30
CA LEU A 18 20.22 -9.95 24.00
C LEU A 18 18.90 -10.27 23.28
N GLY A 19 17.87 -10.69 24.01
CA GLY A 19 16.52 -10.88 23.47
C GLY A 19 15.93 -9.58 22.92
N ILE A 20 16.02 -8.47 23.68
CA ILE A 20 15.62 -7.14 23.22
C ILE A 20 16.41 -6.71 21.99
N SER A 21 17.72 -6.91 21.97
CA SER A 21 18.57 -6.55 20.82
C SER A 21 18.21 -7.34 19.57
N LEU A 22 17.88 -8.63 19.69
CA LEU A 22 17.47 -9.47 18.56
C LEU A 22 16.10 -9.06 18.03
N VAL A 23 15.14 -8.77 18.92
CA VAL A 23 13.81 -8.25 18.56
C VAL A 23 13.91 -6.89 17.87
N LEU A 24 14.75 -5.98 18.37
CA LEU A 24 15.02 -4.70 17.72
C LEU A 24 15.66 -4.88 16.33
N ALA A 25 16.60 -5.82 16.18
CA ALA A 25 17.20 -6.12 14.88
C ALA A 25 16.19 -6.68 13.87
N ILE A 26 15.28 -7.55 14.31
CA ILE A 26 14.18 -8.09 13.48
C ILE A 26 13.18 -6.98 13.15
N ALA A 27 12.78 -6.13 14.11
CA ALA A 27 11.87 -5.02 13.89
C ALA A 27 12.43 -4.00 12.88
N VAL A 28 13.71 -3.67 12.97
CA VAL A 28 14.40 -2.79 12.00
C VAL A 28 14.51 -3.47 10.62
N GLY A 29 14.74 -4.79 10.56
CA GLY A 29 14.75 -5.54 9.31
C GLY A 29 13.38 -5.64 8.62
N VAL A 30 12.30 -5.79 9.39
CA VAL A 30 10.92 -5.86 8.88
C VAL A 30 10.41 -4.49 8.45
N MET A 31 10.89 -3.39 9.05
CA MET A 31 10.53 -2.01 8.68
C MET A 31 11.00 -1.61 7.26
N GLY A 32 11.91 -2.39 6.64
CA GLY A 32 12.39 -2.21 5.28
C GLY A 32 11.57 -2.90 4.18
N TYR A 33 10.58 -3.74 4.52
CA TYR A 33 9.92 -4.63 3.56
C TYR A 33 8.46 -4.31 3.23
N HIS A 34 7.79 -3.40 3.96
CA HIS A 34 6.42 -3.02 3.62
C HIS A 34 6.38 -1.77 2.73
N GLN A 35 6.59 -2.00 1.44
CA GLN A 35 6.03 -1.14 0.42
C GLN A 35 5.50 -2.00 -0.72
N VAL A 36 4.27 -1.70 -1.13
CA VAL A 36 3.50 -2.26 -2.26
C VAL A 36 2.67 -3.53 -1.94
N SER A 37 1.40 -3.32 -1.60
CA SER A 37 0.28 -3.78 -2.45
C SER A 37 -1.03 -3.24 -1.89
N ALA A 38 -1.46 -2.12 -2.44
CA ALA A 38 -2.86 -1.71 -2.39
C ALA A 38 -3.31 -1.63 -3.85
N GLU A 39 -3.82 -2.74 -4.36
CA GLU A 39 -4.65 -2.73 -5.56
C GLU A 39 -5.93 -3.47 -5.17
N ASN A 40 -6.99 -2.69 -4.93
CA ASN A 40 -8.35 -3.19 -4.93
C ASN A 40 -8.75 -3.34 -6.40
N PRO A 41 -8.93 -4.54 -6.95
CA PRO A 41 -9.71 -4.66 -8.16
C PRO A 41 -11.17 -4.38 -7.79
N VAL A 42 -11.68 -3.27 -8.31
CA VAL A 42 -13.13 -3.06 -8.43
C VAL A 42 -13.65 -4.16 -9.35
N GLN A 43 -14.22 -5.20 -8.75
CA GLN A 43 -15.07 -6.14 -9.48
C GLN A 43 -16.43 -5.46 -9.67
N ASN A 44 -16.61 -4.86 -10.84
CA ASN A 44 -17.94 -4.59 -11.36
C ASN A 44 -18.55 -5.94 -11.72
N THR A 45 -19.32 -6.53 -10.80
CA THR A 45 -20.33 -7.52 -11.17
C THR A 45 -21.52 -6.75 -11.72
N GLU A 46 -21.41 -6.35 -12.99
CA GLU A 46 -22.61 -6.13 -13.80
C GLU A 46 -23.04 -7.50 -14.29
N GLY A 47 -24.29 -7.84 -13.96
CA GLY A 47 -24.87 -9.14 -14.30
C GLY A 47 -24.95 -9.33 -15.81
N GLU A 48 -24.45 -10.47 -16.27
CA GLU A 48 -24.96 -11.10 -17.47
C GLU A 48 -26.38 -11.61 -17.15
N GLY A 49 -27.35 -10.71 -17.30
CA GLY A 49 -28.71 -11.07 -17.66
C GLY A 49 -28.72 -11.32 -19.15
N GLU A 50 -28.51 -12.57 -19.54
CA GLU A 50 -28.76 -13.07 -20.88
C GLU A 50 -30.28 -13.00 -21.13
N GLU A 51 -30.78 -11.84 -21.57
CA GLU A 51 -32.06 -11.76 -22.25
C GLU A 51 -31.86 -12.34 -23.65
N ASP A 52 -32.06 -13.65 -23.73
CA ASP A 52 -32.31 -14.37 -24.97
C ASP A 52 -33.65 -13.88 -25.55
N LEU A 53 -33.64 -12.66 -26.11
CA LEU A 53 -34.71 -12.17 -26.98
C LEU A 53 -34.51 -12.80 -28.36
N LEU A 54 -34.97 -14.04 -28.48
CA LEU A 54 -35.30 -14.66 -29.76
C LEU A 54 -36.46 -13.88 -30.41
N ILE A 55 -36.13 -12.75 -31.04
CA ILE A 55 -36.99 -12.16 -32.06
C ILE A 55 -36.69 -12.92 -33.35
N ALA A 56 -37.59 -13.85 -33.70
CA ALA A 56 -37.66 -14.46 -35.02
C ALA A 56 -37.60 -13.38 -36.12
N PRO A 57 -37.00 -13.65 -37.30
CA PRO A 57 -36.74 -12.63 -38.30
C PRO A 57 -38.06 -12.22 -38.96
N LEU A 58 -38.69 -11.18 -38.43
CA LEU A 58 -39.79 -10.51 -39.10
C LEU A 58 -39.20 -9.50 -40.08
N THR A 59 -39.20 -9.95 -41.34
CA THR A 59 -39.28 -9.16 -42.56
C THR A 59 -38.07 -8.28 -42.91
N SER A 60 -37.46 -8.67 -44.02
CA SER A 60 -36.66 -7.86 -44.95
C SER A 60 -36.98 -6.36 -44.92
N GLU A 61 -35.93 -5.53 -44.85
CA GLU A 61 -35.89 -4.04 -44.98
C GLU A 61 -35.60 -3.18 -43.72
N ILE A 62 -34.73 -3.60 -42.80
CA ILE A 62 -34.02 -2.62 -41.92
C ILE A 62 -32.50 -2.83 -41.91
N PRO A 63 -31.76 -2.56 -43.01
CA PRO A 63 -30.31 -2.52 -43.00
C PRO A 63 -29.81 -1.08 -43.21
N ASP A 64 -29.68 -0.28 -42.13
CA ASP A 64 -28.82 0.94 -42.12
C ASP A 64 -28.76 1.60 -40.71
N TYR A 65 -29.90 1.78 -40.04
CA TYR A 65 -30.00 2.63 -38.84
C TYR A 65 -29.11 2.20 -37.66
N ALA A 66 -29.03 0.90 -37.38
CA ALA A 66 -28.21 0.38 -36.28
C ALA A 66 -26.70 0.57 -36.56
N GLU A 67 -26.28 0.50 -37.81
CA GLU A 67 -24.90 0.75 -38.22
C GLU A 67 -24.58 2.24 -38.18
N GLN A 68 -25.47 3.08 -38.72
CA GLN A 68 -25.39 4.54 -38.64
C GLN A 68 -25.31 5.04 -37.20
N MET A 69 -26.10 4.47 -36.30
CA MET A 69 -26.08 4.79 -34.87
C MET A 69 -24.71 4.48 -34.24
N ARG A 70 -24.17 3.27 -34.49
CA ARG A 70 -22.84 2.87 -33.98
C ARG A 70 -21.75 3.77 -34.52
N LEU A 71 -21.81 4.12 -35.81
CA LEU A 71 -20.81 4.96 -36.44
C LEU A 71 -20.84 6.39 -35.90
N ARG A 72 -22.04 6.94 -35.69
CA ARG A 72 -22.23 8.23 -35.02
C ARG A 72 -21.58 8.23 -33.64
N GLU A 73 -21.90 7.26 -32.80
CA GLU A 73 -21.31 7.18 -31.47
C GLU A 73 -19.78 7.02 -31.51
N GLN A 74 -19.23 6.29 -32.48
CA GLN A 74 -17.78 6.18 -32.63
C GLN A 74 -17.14 7.53 -32.98
N VAL A 75 -17.75 8.30 -33.88
CA VAL A 75 -17.27 9.65 -34.23
C VAL A 75 -17.36 10.57 -33.02
N GLU A 76 -18.49 10.59 -32.32
CA GLU A 76 -18.70 11.39 -31.11
C GLU A 76 -17.65 11.04 -30.05
N ARG A 77 -17.50 9.75 -29.68
CA ARG A 77 -16.49 9.31 -28.70
C ARG A 77 -15.06 9.65 -29.11
N LYS A 78 -14.71 9.53 -30.39
CA LYS A 78 -13.37 9.89 -30.89
C LYS A 78 -13.11 11.38 -30.75
N LEU A 79 -14.08 12.22 -31.12
CA LEU A 79 -13.98 13.67 -30.99
C LEU A 79 -13.94 14.08 -29.52
N GLU A 80 -14.82 13.53 -28.67
CA GLU A 80 -14.85 13.79 -27.22
C GLU A 80 -13.49 13.48 -26.60
N LYS A 81 -12.96 12.27 -26.83
CA LYS A 81 -11.67 11.85 -26.28
C LYS A 81 -10.52 12.72 -26.77
N LYS A 82 -10.52 13.09 -28.05
CA LYS A 82 -9.48 13.95 -28.64
C LYS A 82 -9.49 15.34 -27.99
N VAL A 83 -10.66 15.98 -27.91
CA VAL A 83 -10.82 17.31 -27.33
C VAL A 83 -10.48 17.28 -25.84
N GLN A 84 -11.05 16.32 -25.10
CA GLN A 84 -10.77 16.15 -23.68
C GLN A 84 -9.27 15.93 -23.42
N SER A 85 -8.59 15.07 -24.19
CA SER A 85 -7.16 14.82 -23.97
C SER A 85 -6.27 16.05 -24.17
N LEU A 86 -6.65 16.96 -25.08
CA LEU A 86 -5.89 18.19 -25.33
C LEU A 86 -6.07 19.19 -24.19
N ILE A 87 -7.29 19.30 -23.66
CA ILE A 87 -7.56 20.18 -22.52
C ILE A 87 -6.93 19.61 -21.25
N ASP A 88 -7.06 18.30 -21.02
CA ASP A 88 -6.48 17.62 -19.86
C ASP A 88 -4.95 17.73 -19.81
N GLN A 89 -4.27 17.84 -20.96
CA GLN A 89 -2.82 18.09 -21.00
C GLN A 89 -2.44 19.47 -20.45
N ILE A 90 -3.33 20.46 -20.52
CA ILE A 90 -3.08 21.84 -20.05
C ILE A 90 -3.50 22.00 -18.60
N ILE A 91 -4.71 21.57 -18.25
CA ILE A 91 -5.28 21.84 -16.91
C ILE A 91 -5.21 20.66 -15.96
N GLY A 92 -4.83 19.46 -16.44
CA GLY A 92 -4.77 18.22 -15.66
C GLY A 92 -5.94 17.27 -15.97
N ARG A 93 -5.74 15.98 -15.67
CA ARG A 93 -6.79 14.95 -15.80
C ARG A 93 -7.98 15.26 -14.91
N ASP A 94 -9.18 14.91 -15.38
CA ASP A 94 -10.45 15.08 -14.66
C ASP A 94 -10.81 16.55 -14.33
N ARG A 95 -10.19 17.50 -15.03
CA ARG A 95 -10.47 18.95 -14.91
C ARG A 95 -11.29 19.52 -16.06
N SER A 96 -11.57 18.68 -17.06
CA SER A 96 -12.46 19.00 -18.16
C SER A 96 -13.44 17.86 -18.40
N ARG A 97 -14.62 18.19 -18.93
CA ARG A 97 -15.52 17.21 -19.53
C ARG A 97 -16.09 17.78 -20.81
N VAL A 98 -16.11 16.97 -21.84
CA VAL A 98 -16.60 17.35 -23.17
C VAL A 98 -17.69 16.39 -23.56
N ARG A 99 -18.80 16.93 -24.06
CA ARG A 99 -19.87 16.16 -24.71
C ARG A 99 -20.07 16.67 -26.11
N ILE A 100 -20.09 15.77 -27.09
CA ILE A 100 -20.23 16.13 -28.49
C ILE A 100 -21.36 15.33 -29.10
N HIS A 101 -22.31 16.02 -29.70
CA HIS A 101 -23.30 15.42 -30.57
C HIS A 101 -23.02 15.78 -32.01
N ALA A 102 -22.93 14.78 -32.89
CA ALA A 102 -22.62 14.95 -34.29
C ALA A 102 -23.81 14.53 -35.17
N ALA A 103 -24.33 15.47 -35.94
CA ALA A 103 -25.26 15.15 -37.03
C ALA A 103 -24.42 14.72 -38.23
N LEU A 104 -24.52 13.45 -38.62
CA LEU A 104 -23.78 12.89 -39.75
C LEU A 104 -24.68 12.71 -40.97
N THR A 105 -24.11 12.88 -42.16
CA THR A 105 -24.73 12.50 -43.42
C THR A 105 -23.91 11.36 -44.01
N PHE A 106 -24.57 10.24 -44.27
CA PHE A 106 -23.94 9.04 -44.79
C PHE A 106 -24.07 9.05 -46.32
N GLY A 107 -22.95 9.27 -47.01
CA GLY A 107 -22.86 9.13 -48.46
C GLY A 107 -22.50 7.69 -48.85
N ARG A 108 -22.52 7.39 -50.16
CA ARG A 108 -22.12 6.07 -50.68
C ARG A 108 -20.65 5.71 -50.40
N GLU A 109 -19.79 6.71 -50.20
CA GLU A 109 -18.33 6.51 -50.10
C GLU A 109 -17.72 7.19 -48.86
N GLU A 110 -18.38 8.19 -48.27
CA GLU A 110 -17.83 8.93 -47.14
C GLU A 110 -18.90 9.42 -46.16
N VAL A 111 -18.53 9.45 -44.88
CA VAL A 111 -19.34 10.00 -43.80
C VAL A 111 -18.94 11.44 -43.55
N GLN A 112 -19.88 12.36 -43.71
CA GLN A 112 -19.63 13.78 -43.53
C GLN A 112 -20.33 14.31 -42.28
N VAL A 113 -19.62 15.12 -41.51
CA VAL A 113 -20.18 15.83 -40.37
C VAL A 113 -20.97 17.03 -40.89
N ARG A 114 -22.29 17.04 -40.67
CA ARG A 114 -23.18 18.14 -41.05
C ARG A 114 -23.20 19.24 -39.98
N ARG A 115 -23.20 18.85 -38.71
CA ARG A 115 -23.23 19.78 -37.57
C ARG A 115 -22.63 19.13 -36.32
N LEU A 116 -21.95 19.92 -35.52
CA LEU A 116 -21.50 19.59 -34.17
C LEU A 116 -22.19 20.45 -33.12
N ASN A 117 -22.66 19.82 -32.05
CA ASN A 117 -23.05 20.49 -30.82
C ASN A 117 -22.08 20.07 -29.71
N ILE A 118 -21.35 21.03 -29.16
CA ILE A 118 -20.29 20.80 -28.20
C ILE A 118 -20.67 21.45 -26.88
N ALA A 119 -20.72 20.64 -25.82
CA ALA A 119 -20.80 21.14 -24.46
C ALA A 119 -19.46 20.89 -23.78
N LEU A 120 -18.77 21.98 -23.42
CA LEU A 120 -17.49 21.94 -22.73
C LEU A 120 -17.70 22.42 -21.30
N SER A 121 -17.25 21.62 -20.34
CA SER A 121 -17.12 22.05 -18.95
C SER A 121 -15.66 22.04 -18.54
N VAL A 122 -15.23 23.11 -17.90
CA VAL A 122 -13.85 23.35 -17.45
C VAL A 122 -13.86 23.74 -15.98
N ASP A 123 -12.86 23.27 -15.24
CA ASP A 123 -12.68 23.69 -13.85
C ASP A 123 -12.43 25.20 -13.77
N GLN A 124 -13.24 25.90 -12.96
CA GLN A 124 -13.10 27.34 -12.74
C GLN A 124 -11.84 27.72 -11.93
N THR A 125 -11.15 26.75 -11.33
CA THR A 125 -10.08 26.97 -10.35
C THR A 125 -8.85 26.11 -10.61
N LYS A 126 -7.66 26.67 -10.41
CA LYS A 126 -6.37 25.97 -10.52
C LYS A 126 -5.71 25.85 -9.14
N VAL A 127 -4.99 24.76 -8.92
CA VAL A 127 -4.21 24.57 -7.71
C VAL A 127 -2.80 25.08 -7.97
N VAL A 128 -2.36 26.06 -7.20
CA VAL A 128 -1.00 26.62 -7.28
C VAL A 128 -0.28 26.50 -5.94
N LEU A 129 1.04 26.39 -5.98
CA LEU A 129 1.86 26.37 -4.77
C LEU A 129 2.18 27.81 -4.34
N ASP A 130 1.66 28.21 -3.18
CA ASP A 130 2.06 29.43 -2.50
C ASP A 130 3.48 29.24 -1.96
N ARG A 131 4.46 29.93 -2.57
CA ARG A 131 5.87 29.83 -2.18
C ARG A 131 6.17 30.42 -0.81
N HIS A 132 5.32 31.30 -0.28
CA HIS A 132 5.54 31.91 1.03
C HIS A 132 5.11 30.98 2.15
N ARG A 133 3.94 30.34 1.97
CA ARG A 133 3.37 29.41 2.96
C ARG A 133 3.75 27.95 2.72
N TYR A 134 4.36 27.64 1.57
CA TYR A 134 4.61 26.27 1.12
C TYR A 134 3.34 25.42 1.17
N GLU A 135 2.22 26.00 0.74
CA GLU A 135 0.89 25.39 0.78
C GLU A 135 0.22 25.47 -0.59
N TYR A 136 -0.54 24.45 -0.97
CA TYR A 136 -1.31 24.44 -2.20
C TYR A 136 -2.61 25.22 -1.99
N ILE A 137 -2.79 26.30 -2.74
CA ILE A 137 -3.98 27.14 -2.70
C ILE A 137 -4.77 27.01 -4.00
N GLU A 138 -6.09 27.11 -3.87
CA GLU A 138 -6.99 27.15 -5.02
C GLU A 138 -7.19 28.60 -5.46
N GLU A 139 -6.78 28.90 -6.69
CA GLU A 139 -6.96 30.19 -7.32
C GLU A 139 -8.00 30.09 -8.44
N ALA A 140 -8.86 31.10 -8.56
CA ALA A 140 -9.79 31.19 -9.68
C ALA A 140 -9.04 31.43 -11.00
N ARG A 141 -9.44 30.75 -12.07
CA ARG A 141 -8.97 31.01 -13.43
C ARG A 141 -9.56 32.31 -13.94
N THR A 142 -8.78 33.07 -14.71
CA THR A 142 -9.28 34.30 -15.32
C THR A 142 -10.19 33.99 -16.51
N ALA A 143 -11.03 34.94 -16.88
CA ALA A 143 -11.89 34.80 -18.05
C ALA A 143 -11.08 34.60 -19.34
N GLU A 144 -9.90 35.23 -19.48
CA GLU A 144 -9.05 35.03 -20.66
C GLU A 144 -8.48 33.60 -20.73
N GLU A 145 -8.18 32.98 -19.59
CA GLU A 145 -7.68 31.60 -19.54
C GLU A 145 -8.78 30.63 -20.01
N ILE A 146 -10.02 30.84 -19.54
CA ILE A 146 -11.19 30.03 -19.96
C ILE A 146 -11.46 30.20 -21.46
N GLU A 147 -11.38 31.43 -21.97
CA GLU A 147 -11.57 31.70 -23.41
C GLU A 147 -10.50 31.00 -24.26
N ARG A 148 -9.23 30.99 -23.84
CA ARG A 148 -8.17 30.25 -24.55
C ARG A 148 -8.43 28.74 -24.58
N LEU A 149 -8.93 28.18 -23.47
CA LEU A 149 -9.30 26.75 -23.42
C LEU A 149 -10.50 26.45 -24.33
N SER A 150 -11.48 27.36 -24.41
CA SER A 150 -12.58 27.29 -25.36
C SER A 150 -12.07 27.25 -26.81
N GLN A 151 -11.18 28.17 -27.17
CA GLN A 151 -10.59 28.23 -28.52
C GLN A 151 -9.82 26.96 -28.87
N LEU A 152 -9.07 26.40 -27.92
CA LEU A 152 -8.39 25.12 -28.12
C LEU A 152 -9.39 23.99 -28.38
N ALA A 153 -10.49 23.94 -27.64
CA ALA A 153 -11.54 22.95 -27.82
C ALA A 153 -12.20 23.05 -29.21
N ILE A 154 -12.50 24.27 -29.64
CA ILE A 154 -13.05 24.60 -30.96
C ILE A 154 -12.14 24.08 -32.08
N GLN A 155 -10.84 24.38 -31.99
CA GLN A 155 -9.84 23.93 -32.97
C GLN A 155 -9.71 22.40 -32.98
N ALA A 156 -9.69 21.77 -31.80
CA ALA A 156 -9.55 20.32 -31.66
C ALA A 156 -10.75 19.55 -32.24
N ALA A 157 -11.95 20.06 -32.03
CA ALA A 157 -13.21 19.47 -32.47
C ALA A 157 -13.46 19.63 -33.98
N GLY A 158 -12.78 20.55 -34.66
CA GLY A 158 -13.08 20.90 -36.04
C GLY A 158 -14.41 21.65 -36.16
N PHE A 159 -14.64 22.57 -35.21
CA PHE A 159 -15.79 23.46 -35.22
C PHE A 159 -15.82 24.31 -36.48
N ASP A 160 -16.99 24.40 -37.11
CA ASP A 160 -17.22 25.23 -38.29
C ASP A 160 -18.55 26.00 -38.14
N GLU A 161 -18.44 27.33 -38.04
CA GLU A 161 -19.58 28.23 -37.94
C GLU A 161 -20.48 28.16 -39.19
N ARG A 162 -19.91 27.88 -40.37
CA ARG A 162 -20.66 27.78 -41.64
C ARG A 162 -21.54 26.54 -41.71
N ARG A 163 -21.16 25.47 -40.99
CA ARG A 163 -21.99 24.27 -40.77
C ARG A 163 -23.11 24.50 -39.75
N GLY A 164 -23.08 25.64 -39.06
CA GLY A 164 -24.01 25.94 -37.97
C GLY A 164 -23.69 25.13 -36.71
N ASP A 165 -22.43 24.83 -36.48
CA ASP A 165 -21.98 24.22 -35.23
C ASP A 165 -22.24 25.16 -34.04
N GLN A 166 -22.49 24.58 -32.86
CA GLN A 166 -22.73 25.32 -31.63
C GLN A 166 -21.82 24.81 -30.53
N ILE A 167 -21.29 25.73 -29.73
CA ILE A 167 -20.50 25.42 -28.54
C ILE A 167 -21.04 26.18 -27.34
N VAL A 168 -21.14 25.50 -26.21
CA VAL A 168 -21.44 26.11 -24.92
C VAL A 168 -20.36 25.71 -23.93
N VAL A 169 -19.79 26.71 -23.25
CA VAL A 169 -18.71 26.53 -22.29
C VAL A 169 -19.20 26.88 -20.89
N TYR A 170 -18.99 25.97 -19.95
CA TYR A 170 -19.30 26.14 -18.54
C TYR A 170 -18.01 26.12 -17.71
N ALA A 171 -17.80 27.17 -16.93
CA ALA A 171 -16.80 27.19 -15.88
C ALA A 171 -17.49 26.82 -14.57
N MET A 172 -17.12 25.68 -13.98
CA MET A 172 -17.73 25.19 -12.74
C MET A 172 -16.68 24.65 -11.77
N PRO A 173 -16.93 24.62 -10.46
CA PRO A 173 -16.03 23.99 -9.50
C PRO A 173 -16.06 22.46 -9.65
N TYR A 174 -14.89 21.85 -9.79
CA TYR A 174 -14.75 20.40 -9.79
C TYR A 174 -14.32 19.91 -8.40
N ASP A 175 -14.79 18.73 -8.00
CA ASP A 175 -14.40 18.13 -6.72
C ASP A 175 -12.93 17.68 -6.75
N LYS A 176 -12.12 18.25 -5.85
CA LYS A 176 -10.68 18.00 -5.73
C LYS A 176 -10.33 17.20 -4.47
N THR A 177 -11.33 16.82 -3.68
CA THR A 177 -11.16 16.26 -2.34
C THR A 177 -10.23 15.04 -2.35
N GLN A 178 -10.38 14.15 -3.33
CA GLN A 178 -9.55 12.94 -3.43
C GLN A 178 -8.09 13.26 -3.76
N GLU A 179 -7.84 14.22 -4.65
CA GLU A 179 -6.49 14.62 -5.01
C GLU A 179 -5.77 15.31 -3.85
N LEU A 180 -6.46 16.22 -3.15
CA LEU A 180 -5.90 16.88 -1.97
C LEU A 180 -5.58 15.86 -0.87
N LYS A 181 -6.49 14.91 -0.60
CA LYS A 181 -6.24 13.82 0.36
C LYS A 181 -5.03 12.98 -0.03
N ALA A 182 -4.95 12.54 -1.30
CA ALA A 182 -3.82 11.74 -1.77
C ALA A 182 -2.48 12.48 -1.64
N ARG A 183 -2.44 13.79 -1.95
CA ARG A 183 -1.25 14.63 -1.76
C ARG A 183 -0.89 14.78 -0.29
N MET A 184 -1.86 15.07 0.58
CA MET A 184 -1.65 15.16 2.02
C MET A 184 -1.14 13.84 2.62
N ASP A 185 -1.71 12.71 2.21
CA ASP A 185 -1.32 11.39 2.68
C ASP A 185 0.10 11.03 2.23
N ALA A 186 0.48 11.41 1.00
CA ALA A 186 1.85 11.27 0.50
C ALA A 186 2.85 12.09 1.33
N GLU A 187 2.54 13.37 1.60
CA GLU A 187 3.38 14.23 2.44
C GLU A 187 3.49 13.71 3.89
N GLN A 188 2.38 13.23 4.45
CA GLN A 188 2.38 12.62 5.79
C GLN A 188 3.20 11.33 5.81
N GLY A 189 3.15 10.52 4.75
CA GLY A 189 3.96 9.32 4.60
C GLY A 189 5.46 9.63 4.61
N GLU A 190 5.89 10.68 3.88
CA GLU A 190 7.28 11.13 3.88
C GLU A 190 7.72 11.66 5.24
N LYS A 191 6.89 12.50 5.89
CA LYS A 191 7.16 13.02 7.23
C LYS A 191 7.29 11.89 8.27
N LYS A 192 6.43 10.87 8.22
CA LYS A 192 6.50 9.70 9.12
C LYS A 192 7.82 8.94 8.95
N LYS A 193 8.29 8.73 7.71
CA LYS A 193 9.58 8.09 7.44
C LYS A 193 10.74 8.93 7.98
N PHE A 194 10.73 10.23 7.72
CA PHE A 194 11.76 11.17 8.17
C PHE A 194 11.89 11.20 9.70
N TRP A 195 10.77 11.39 10.41
CA TRP A 195 10.75 11.38 11.88
C TRP A 195 11.09 10.01 12.48
N GLY A 196 10.66 8.92 11.84
CA GLY A 196 11.02 7.56 12.24
C GLY A 196 12.53 7.33 12.26
N ILE A 197 13.23 7.72 11.19
CA ILE A 197 14.69 7.59 11.10
C ILE A 197 15.38 8.44 12.16
N ILE A 198 14.94 9.69 12.33
CA ILE A 198 15.53 10.62 13.31
C ILE A 198 15.38 10.12 14.75
N LEU A 199 14.22 9.54 15.10
CA LEU A 199 13.98 9.02 16.44
C LEU A 199 14.70 7.69 16.70
N LEU A 200 14.79 6.82 15.70
CA LEU A 200 15.36 5.47 15.85
C LEU A 200 16.90 5.48 15.88
N THR A 201 17.54 6.39 15.12
CA THR A 201 19.00 6.51 15.04
C THR A 201 19.70 6.72 16.40
N PRO A 202 19.28 7.66 17.28
CA PRO A 202 19.92 7.85 18.58
C PRO A 202 19.70 6.66 19.51
N VAL A 203 18.55 5.99 19.46
CA VAL A 203 18.26 4.78 20.25
C VAL A 203 19.21 3.65 19.85
N ALA A 204 19.39 3.40 18.55
CA ALA A 204 20.34 2.43 18.04
C ALA A 204 21.79 2.78 18.42
N LEU A 205 22.16 4.07 18.34
CA LEU A 205 23.49 4.55 18.72
C LEU A 205 23.76 4.36 20.23
N VAL A 206 22.81 4.70 21.10
CA VAL A 206 22.91 4.49 22.56
C VAL A 206 23.01 3.01 22.88
N THR A 207 22.22 2.16 22.22
CA THR A 207 22.27 0.70 22.41
C THR A 207 23.64 0.14 21.99
N LEU A 208 24.18 0.59 20.86
CA LEU A 208 25.52 0.21 20.38
C LEU A 208 26.62 0.68 21.34
N LEU A 209 26.52 1.91 21.84
CA LEU A 209 27.48 2.47 22.81
C LEU A 209 27.39 1.75 24.16
N MET A 210 26.18 1.42 24.64
CA MET A 210 25.96 0.64 25.85
C MET A 210 26.55 -0.76 25.72
N LEU A 211 26.32 -1.44 24.59
CA LEU A 211 26.88 -2.77 24.32
C LEU A 211 28.41 -2.73 24.25
N ARG A 212 28.98 -1.75 23.54
CA ARG A 212 30.43 -1.54 23.44
C ARG A 212 31.05 -1.23 24.80
N TRP A 213 30.37 -0.41 25.60
CA TRP A 213 30.80 -0.12 26.96
C TRP A 213 30.73 -1.37 27.85
N LEU A 214 29.67 -2.17 27.77
CA LEU A 214 29.52 -3.43 28.52
C LEU A 214 30.62 -4.45 28.15
N LEU A 215 30.94 -4.57 26.85
CA LEU A 215 32.03 -5.41 26.33
C LEU A 215 33.40 -4.93 26.84
N LYS A 216 33.64 -3.62 26.90
CA LYS A 216 34.94 -3.04 27.27
C LYS A 216 35.12 -2.87 28.78
N ARG A 217 34.04 -2.67 29.54
CA ARG A 217 34.06 -2.28 30.97
C ARG A 217 34.15 -3.46 31.94
N ARG A 218 34.80 -4.57 31.56
CA ARG A 218 35.12 -5.70 32.47
C ARG A 218 33.97 -6.66 32.80
N PHE A 219 33.29 -7.24 31.80
CA PHE A 219 32.36 -8.36 32.01
C PHE A 219 32.72 -9.64 31.22
N LEU A 220 33.71 -9.59 30.33
CA LEU A 220 34.17 -10.76 29.57
C LEU A 220 34.99 -11.75 30.41
N SER A 221 35.67 -11.26 31.45
CA SER A 221 36.40 -12.11 32.39
C SER A 221 35.47 -12.93 33.28
N GLU A 222 34.34 -12.37 33.73
CA GLU A 222 33.32 -13.09 34.52
C GLU A 222 32.44 -14.01 33.64
N LEU A 223 32.18 -13.65 32.37
CA LEU A 223 31.45 -14.52 31.43
C LEU A 223 32.14 -15.87 31.19
N ARG A 224 33.48 -15.90 31.17
CA ARG A 224 34.24 -17.15 31.02
C ARG A 224 33.96 -18.12 32.18
N GLU A 225 33.73 -17.60 33.38
CA GLU A 225 33.40 -18.37 34.58
C GLU A 225 31.92 -18.78 34.62
N ILE A 226 31.01 -17.86 34.25
CA ILE A 226 29.56 -18.09 34.24
C ILE A 226 29.14 -19.08 33.14
N ILE A 227 29.78 -19.03 31.96
CA ILE A 227 29.49 -19.95 30.82
C ILE A 227 29.95 -21.39 31.11
N HIS A 228 30.90 -21.59 32.02
CA HIS A 228 31.43 -22.93 32.33
C HIS A 228 30.52 -23.74 33.26
N ARG A 229 29.69 -23.10 34.10
CA ARG A 229 28.73 -23.81 34.97
C ARG A 229 27.51 -24.27 34.16
N ARG A 230 27.30 -25.59 34.11
CA ARG A 230 26.22 -26.27 33.37
C ARG A 230 24.81 -25.75 33.69
N GLN A 231 24.58 -25.22 34.90
CA GLN A 231 23.27 -24.72 35.34
C GLN A 231 22.90 -23.33 34.78
N ASN A 232 23.87 -22.45 34.50
CA ASN A 232 23.59 -21.09 34.04
C ASN A 232 23.21 -21.01 32.55
N LYS A 233 23.58 -22.03 31.78
CA LYS A 233 23.18 -22.17 30.37
C LYS A 233 21.65 -22.29 30.25
N ILE A 234 21.02 -23.04 31.15
CA ILE A 234 19.57 -23.27 31.12
C ILE A 234 18.81 -21.97 31.41
N ALA A 235 19.21 -21.18 32.41
CA ALA A 235 18.58 -19.89 32.73
C ALA A 235 18.71 -18.86 31.60
N PHE A 236 19.85 -18.86 30.90
CA PHE A 236 20.09 -18.02 29.73
C PHE A 236 19.16 -18.39 28.56
N PHE A 237 19.04 -19.69 28.22
CA PHE A 237 18.15 -20.14 27.15
C PHE A 237 16.67 -20.01 27.53
N LEU A 238 16.29 -20.19 28.80
CA LEU A 238 14.91 -20.00 29.25
C LEU A 238 14.47 -18.55 29.15
N SER A 239 15.28 -17.60 29.61
CA SER A 239 14.92 -16.17 29.57
C SER A 239 14.85 -15.64 28.13
N ALA A 240 15.80 -16.02 27.27
CA ALA A 240 15.75 -15.67 25.85
C ALA A 240 14.54 -16.29 25.13
N GLY A 241 14.21 -17.56 25.44
CA GLY A 241 13.05 -18.26 24.88
C GLY A 241 11.71 -17.70 25.35
N VAL A 242 11.58 -17.38 26.64
CA VAL A 242 10.36 -16.75 27.21
C VAL A 242 10.10 -15.39 26.56
N PHE A 243 11.16 -14.61 26.31
CA PHE A 243 11.03 -13.31 25.66
C PHE A 243 10.64 -13.43 24.18
N LEU A 244 11.19 -14.42 23.46
CA LEU A 244 10.81 -14.72 22.08
C LEU A 244 9.35 -15.18 21.98
N CYS A 245 8.89 -16.00 22.92
CA CYS A 245 7.50 -16.43 23.00
C CYS A 245 6.56 -15.27 23.36
N ALA A 246 6.92 -14.41 24.31
CA ALA A 246 6.13 -13.23 24.66
C ALA A 246 5.98 -12.25 23.48
N TYR A 247 7.03 -12.14 22.66
CA TYR A 247 6.98 -11.37 21.41
C TYR A 247 6.10 -12.06 20.34
N GLY A 248 6.25 -13.37 20.15
CA GLY A 248 5.43 -14.15 19.21
C GLY A 248 3.95 -14.26 19.59
N LEU A 249 3.61 -14.14 20.88
CA LEU A 249 2.23 -14.10 21.40
C LEU A 249 1.59 -12.71 21.30
N GLY A 250 2.27 -11.71 20.73
CA GLY A 250 1.69 -10.40 20.42
C GLY A 250 1.58 -9.43 21.60
N TRP A 251 2.22 -9.71 22.74
CA TRP A 251 2.11 -8.86 23.93
C TRP A 251 2.81 -7.49 23.79
N LEU A 252 3.63 -7.29 22.75
CA LEU A 252 4.37 -6.04 22.48
C LEU A 252 3.94 -5.27 21.22
N GLY A 253 2.78 -5.59 20.64
CA GLY A 253 2.17 -4.79 19.55
C GLY A 253 1.79 -5.61 18.33
N GLU A 254 0.58 -5.35 17.82
CA GLU A 254 -0.08 -6.03 16.70
C GLU A 254 0.52 -5.68 15.33
N SER A 255 1.79 -6.02 15.08
CA SER A 255 2.41 -5.74 13.76
C SER A 255 2.93 -6.96 13.02
N LEU A 256 2.51 -8.18 13.38
CA LEU A 256 2.90 -9.38 12.65
C LEU A 256 1.74 -10.39 12.57
N SER A 257 1.19 -10.56 11.36
CA SER A 257 0.13 -11.53 11.06
C SER A 257 0.65 -12.96 11.26
N TRP A 258 -0.16 -13.78 11.93
CA TRP A 258 0.12 -15.16 12.36
C TRP A 258 0.37 -16.18 11.22
N GLY A 259 0.44 -15.74 9.96
CA GLY A 259 0.57 -16.61 8.79
C GLY A 259 1.97 -17.20 8.54
N GLU A 260 3.05 -16.55 8.99
CA GLU A 260 4.42 -16.95 8.58
C GLU A 260 5.30 -17.54 9.70
N ILE A 261 4.89 -17.49 10.97
CA ILE A 261 5.66 -18.07 12.11
C ILE A 261 4.95 -19.30 12.71
N GLY A 262 4.02 -19.88 11.98
CA GLY A 262 3.31 -21.09 12.38
C GLY A 262 4.19 -22.33 12.33
N PHE A 263 5.15 -22.49 13.25
CA PHE A 263 5.59 -23.79 13.81
C PHE A 263 6.79 -23.71 14.78
N LEU A 264 7.54 -22.62 14.78
CA LEU A 264 8.85 -22.57 15.46
C LEU A 264 8.82 -22.60 17.00
N PRO A 265 7.89 -21.91 17.71
CA PRO A 265 7.94 -21.91 19.18
C PRO A 265 7.51 -23.26 19.80
N GLY A 266 6.60 -24.00 19.14
CA GLY A 266 6.18 -25.34 19.58
C GLY A 266 7.28 -26.40 19.39
N LEU A 267 8.00 -26.34 18.27
CA LEU A 267 9.09 -27.27 17.97
C LEU A 267 10.27 -27.12 18.95
N PHE A 268 10.57 -25.88 19.38
CA PHE A 268 11.63 -25.60 20.34
C PHE A 268 11.28 -26.14 21.75
N LEU A 269 10.02 -26.01 22.18
CA LEU A 269 9.53 -26.62 23.43
C LEU A 269 9.54 -28.15 23.37
N LEU A 270 9.27 -28.75 22.21
CA LEU A 270 9.30 -30.21 22.02
C LEU A 270 10.75 -30.74 22.06
N ILE A 271 11.70 -30.03 21.47
CA ILE A 271 13.13 -30.41 21.51
C ILE A 271 13.70 -30.26 22.93
N VAL A 272 13.38 -29.17 23.64
CA VAL A 272 13.89 -28.94 25.01
C VAL A 272 13.18 -29.84 26.03
N GLY A 273 11.88 -30.08 25.89
CA GLY A 273 11.11 -30.99 26.73
C GLY A 273 11.46 -32.47 26.50
N GLY A 274 11.67 -32.87 25.24
CA GLY A 274 12.04 -34.25 24.88
C GLY A 274 13.43 -34.66 25.39
N TYR A 275 14.41 -33.75 25.37
CA TYR A 275 15.75 -34.04 25.91
C TYR A 275 15.78 -34.20 27.43
N GLY A 276 14.85 -33.56 28.17
CA GLY A 276 14.77 -33.67 29.62
C GLY A 276 14.18 -35.00 30.11
N ILE A 277 13.20 -35.55 29.38
CA ILE A 277 12.50 -36.79 29.78
C ILE A 277 13.35 -38.04 29.47
N PHE A 278 14.14 -38.02 28.39
CA PHE A 278 14.91 -39.20 27.97
C PHE A 278 16.09 -39.55 28.91
N GLN A 279 16.61 -38.60 29.70
CA GLN A 279 17.66 -38.90 30.69
C GLN A 279 17.13 -39.43 32.04
N VAL A 280 15.84 -39.26 32.35
CA VAL A 280 15.26 -39.81 33.59
C VAL A 280 14.96 -41.30 33.41
N SER A 281 14.47 -41.72 32.24
CA SER A 281 14.12 -43.13 31.99
C SER A 281 15.34 -44.06 31.82
N GLY A 282 16.51 -43.54 31.41
CA GLY A 282 17.73 -44.34 31.25
C GLY A 282 18.49 -44.64 32.55
N ALA A 283 18.08 -44.05 33.67
CA ALA A 283 18.73 -44.22 34.97
C ALA A 283 18.05 -45.27 35.88
N GLU A 284 16.82 -45.68 35.58
CA GLU A 284 16.08 -46.69 36.35
C GLU A 284 16.34 -48.13 35.89
N SER A 285 16.58 -48.39 34.59
CA SER A 285 16.79 -49.77 34.10
C SER A 285 18.15 -50.38 34.48
N ASN A 286 19.03 -49.64 35.14
CA ASN A 286 20.40 -50.09 35.47
C ASN A 286 20.58 -50.34 36.99
N ARG A 287 19.48 -50.38 37.74
CA ARG A 287 19.45 -50.70 39.18
C ARG A 287 18.86 -52.07 39.51
N GLU A 288 18.14 -52.70 38.59
CA GLU A 288 17.47 -54.00 38.86
C GLU A 288 18.41 -55.21 38.66
N ASP A 289 19.48 -55.09 37.87
CA ASP A 289 20.43 -56.19 37.60
C ASP A 289 21.55 -56.35 38.65
N ARG A 290 21.40 -55.78 39.86
CA ARG A 290 22.45 -55.81 40.91
C ARG A 290 22.02 -56.35 42.28
N GLU A 291 20.80 -56.89 42.40
CA GLU A 291 20.32 -57.48 43.67
C GLU A 291 20.21 -59.01 43.70
N ASP A 292 20.58 -59.73 42.63
CA ASP A 292 20.71 -61.19 42.66
C ASP A 292 22.15 -61.64 42.34
N SER A 293 23.02 -61.62 43.36
CA SER A 293 24.30 -62.37 43.46
C SER A 293 24.78 -62.44 44.90
#